data_AF-A0A8D5ZEZ2-F1
#
_entry.id   AF-A0A8D5ZEZ2-F1
#
_cell.length_a   1.000
_cell.length_b   1.000
_cell.length_c   1.000
_cell.angle_alpha   90.00
_cell.angle_beta   90.00
_cell.angle_gamma   90.00
#
_symmetry.space_group_name_H-M   'P 1'
#
loop_
_entity.id
_entity.type
_entity.pdbx_description
1 polymer ?
#
loop_
_entity_poly.entity_id
_entity_poly.type
_entity_poly.pdbx_seq_one_letter_code
_entity_poly.pdbx_strand_id
1 'polypeptide(L)'
;MDEPLFINYLGKRIFVVPIAGSREKSIFYYPKGDAFILLQGGTLSVREGEIIGNGSAVLIAEEEMSLQEVSKRAVTWNVFGTEVEGDNLFIVNEGVSYEDIWDNVYPNRAKSFVINDGDPKEYGEWCCVVVIGKKDREVPASFKKVRINREKTVEVCE
;
A
#
# COMPACT_ATOMS: atom_id res chain seq x y z
N MET A 1 15.73 0.97 -8.79
CA MET A 1 15.17 1.44 -7.51
C MET A 1 13.75 1.84 -7.83
N ASP A 2 12.78 1.06 -7.34
CA ASP A 2 11.36 1.14 -7.69
C ASP A 2 10.70 2.27 -6.87
N GLU A 3 11.06 3.51 -7.17
CA GLU A 3 10.49 4.66 -6.46
C GLU A 3 8.98 4.72 -6.74
N PRO A 4 8.14 4.73 -5.69
CA PRO A 4 6.71 4.88 -5.88
C PRO A 4 6.41 6.24 -6.52
N LEU A 5 5.42 6.27 -7.41
CA LEU A 5 5.07 7.46 -8.16
C LEU A 5 3.58 7.57 -8.35
N PHE A 6 3.15 8.75 -8.78
CA PHE A 6 1.76 9.01 -9.12
C PHE A 6 1.60 9.08 -10.64
N ILE A 7 0.62 8.34 -11.17
CA ILE A 7 0.21 8.46 -12.56
C ILE A 7 -1.21 9.04 -12.66
N ASN A 8 -1.51 9.64 -13.81
CA ASN A 8 -2.86 10.09 -14.13
C ASN A 8 -3.59 9.00 -14.94
N TYR A 9 -4.75 8.57 -14.49
CA TYR A 9 -5.64 7.65 -15.20
C TYR A 9 -7.07 8.14 -15.16
N LEU A 10 -7.68 8.37 -16.33
CA LEU A 10 -9.06 8.88 -16.47
C LEU A 10 -9.34 10.13 -15.60
N GLY A 11 -8.39 11.06 -15.55
CA GLY A 11 -8.49 12.29 -14.75
C GLY A 11 -8.29 12.10 -13.23
N LYS A 12 -7.96 10.88 -12.78
CA LYS A 12 -7.60 10.60 -11.38
C LYS A 12 -6.11 10.41 -11.23
N ARG A 13 -5.54 11.03 -10.21
CA ARG A 13 -4.15 10.79 -9.78
C ARG A 13 -4.15 9.57 -8.88
N ILE A 14 -3.34 8.55 -9.21
CA ILE A 14 -3.29 7.29 -8.48
C ILE A 14 -1.85 6.93 -8.10
N PHE A 15 -1.69 6.42 -6.88
CA PHE A 15 -0.43 5.93 -6.34
C PHE A 15 -0.11 4.54 -6.90
N VAL A 16 1.09 4.38 -7.47
CA VAL A 16 1.54 3.12 -8.05
C VAL A 16 3.01 2.83 -7.73
N VAL A 17 3.37 1.55 -7.74
CA VAL A 17 4.74 1.08 -7.55
C VAL A 17 5.25 0.55 -8.90
N PRO A 18 6.29 1.12 -9.50
CA PRO A 18 6.89 0.57 -10.72
C PRO A 18 7.38 -0.85 -10.47
N ILE A 19 7.08 -1.76 -11.39
CA ILE A 19 7.62 -3.13 -11.31
C ILE A 19 8.58 -3.41 -12.46
N ALA A 20 8.18 -3.05 -13.68
CA ALA A 20 9.02 -3.22 -14.85
C ALA A 20 8.66 -2.22 -15.93
N GLY A 21 9.63 -1.89 -16.79
CA GLY A 21 9.44 -0.94 -17.87
C GLY A 21 10.37 -1.22 -19.03
N SER A 22 9.87 -0.92 -20.23
CA SER A 22 10.59 -0.88 -21.49
C SER A 22 10.12 0.37 -22.26
N ARG A 23 10.71 0.64 -23.43
CA ARG A 23 10.26 1.76 -24.28
C ARG A 23 8.79 1.65 -24.71
N GLU A 24 8.25 0.43 -24.80
CA GLU A 24 6.92 0.18 -25.37
C GLU A 24 5.87 -0.18 -24.32
N LYS A 25 6.31 -0.63 -23.14
CA LYS A 25 5.46 -1.23 -22.11
C LYS A 25 5.97 -0.91 -20.72
N SER A 26 5.09 -0.41 -19.85
CA SER A 26 5.35 -0.22 -18.41
C SER A 26 4.31 -0.97 -17.58
N ILE A 27 4.77 -1.64 -16.53
CA ILE A 27 3.95 -2.41 -15.59
C ILE A 27 4.14 -1.78 -14.21
N PHE A 28 3.02 -1.39 -13.61
CA PHE A 28 2.97 -0.87 -12.26
C PHE A 28 2.07 -1.76 -11.40
N TYR A 29 2.41 -1.89 -10.13
CA TYR A 29 1.50 -2.42 -9.13
C TYR A 29 0.67 -1.26 -8.55
N TYR A 30 -0.63 -1.49 -8.39
CA TYR A 30 -1.58 -0.57 -7.78
C TYR A 30 -2.00 -1.11 -6.42
N PRO A 31 -1.35 -0.67 -5.31
CA PRO A 31 -1.54 -1.28 -4.00
C PRO A 31 -2.97 -1.24 -3.50
N LYS A 32 -3.69 -0.13 -3.70
CA LYS A 32 -5.08 0.00 -3.23
C LYS A 32 -5.99 -1.11 -3.76
N GLY A 33 -5.83 -1.46 -5.05
CA GLY A 33 -6.64 -2.47 -5.71
C GLY A 33 -6.05 -3.88 -5.73
N ASP A 34 -4.85 -4.07 -5.20
CA ASP A 34 -4.08 -5.30 -5.34
C ASP A 34 -4.07 -5.82 -6.79
N ALA A 35 -3.75 -4.93 -7.72
CA ALA A 35 -3.85 -5.20 -9.15
C ALA A 35 -2.69 -4.57 -9.90
N PHE A 36 -2.51 -4.97 -11.15
CA PHE A 36 -1.48 -4.42 -12.03
C PHE A 36 -2.08 -3.43 -13.02
N ILE A 37 -1.32 -2.38 -13.25
CA ILE A 37 -1.59 -1.35 -14.25
C ILE A 37 -0.58 -1.53 -15.37
N LEU A 38 -1.09 -1.82 -16.56
CA LEU A 38 -0.31 -1.98 -17.77
C LEU A 38 -0.49 -0.74 -18.65
N LEU A 39 0.61 -0.04 -18.94
CA LEU A 39 0.66 1.04 -19.92
C LEU A 39 1.42 0.57 -21.17
N GLN A 40 0.73 0.51 -22.31
CA GLN A 40 1.31 0.11 -23.59
C GLN A 40 0.75 0.99 -24.71
N GLY A 41 1.64 1.62 -25.49
CA GLY A 41 1.22 2.47 -26.62
C GLY A 41 0.29 3.65 -26.23
N GLY A 42 0.35 4.13 -24.98
CA GLY A 42 -0.54 5.16 -24.45
C GLY A 42 -1.89 4.66 -23.94
N THR A 43 -2.19 3.36 -24.10
CA THR A 43 -3.37 2.72 -23.52
C THR A 43 -3.03 2.13 -22.16
N LEU A 44 -3.87 2.43 -21.16
CA LEU A 44 -3.75 1.87 -19.82
C LEU A 44 -4.86 0.85 -19.58
N SER A 45 -4.49 -0.34 -19.09
CA SER A 45 -5.43 -1.37 -18.65
C SER A 45 -5.10 -1.85 -17.24
N VAL A 46 -6.12 -2.28 -16.50
CA VAL A 46 -5.98 -2.86 -15.16
C VAL A 46 -6.18 -4.37 -15.26
N ARG A 47 -5.31 -5.14 -14.61
CA ARG A 47 -5.27 -6.61 -14.70
C ARG A 47 -5.06 -7.22 -13.32
N GLU A 48 -5.71 -8.35 -13.06
CA GLU A 48 -5.22 -9.29 -12.04
C GLU A 48 -4.13 -10.16 -12.63
N GLY A 49 -3.22 -10.62 -11.80
CA GLY A 49 -2.20 -11.55 -12.25
C GLY A 49 -1.06 -11.70 -11.28
N GLU A 50 -0.02 -12.35 -11.77
CA GLU A 50 1.25 -12.53 -11.08
C GLU A 50 2.39 -12.02 -11.94
N ILE A 51 3.46 -11.59 -11.28
CA ILE A 51 4.69 -11.21 -11.95
C ILE A 51 5.70 -12.33 -11.81
N ILE A 52 6.12 -12.87 -12.96
CA ILE A 52 7.19 -13.86 -13.03
C ILE A 52 8.43 -13.23 -13.64
N GLY A 53 9.54 -13.36 -12.92
CA GLY A 53 10.89 -12.96 -13.36
C GLY A 53 11.40 -11.64 -12.78
N ASN A 54 12.73 -11.53 -12.64
CA ASN A 54 13.42 -10.29 -12.28
C ASN A 54 13.96 -9.60 -13.54
N GLY A 55 13.68 -8.31 -13.73
CA GLY A 55 14.17 -7.49 -14.84
C GLY A 55 13.28 -7.50 -16.08
N SER A 56 13.00 -8.67 -16.65
CA SER A 56 12.06 -8.86 -17.78
C SER A 56 10.74 -9.44 -17.29
N ALA A 57 10.13 -8.78 -16.31
CA ALA A 57 8.88 -9.22 -15.69
C ALA A 57 7.80 -9.50 -16.75
N VAL A 58 7.32 -10.73 -16.78
CA VAL A 58 6.12 -11.10 -17.52
C VAL A 58 4.96 -11.04 -16.55
N LEU A 59 4.04 -10.11 -16.79
CA LEU A 59 2.73 -10.15 -16.16
C LEU A 59 1.94 -11.28 -16.80
N ILE A 60 1.65 -12.32 -16.03
CA ILE A 60 0.64 -13.31 -16.39
C ILE A 60 -0.69 -12.72 -15.92
N ALA A 61 -1.37 -12.06 -16.85
CA ALA A 61 -2.65 -11.43 -16.57
C ALA A 61 -3.79 -12.41 -16.86
N GLU A 62 -4.68 -12.62 -15.91
CA GLU A 62 -5.82 -13.53 -16.06
C GLU A 62 -7.05 -12.81 -16.62
N GLU A 63 -7.38 -11.61 -16.11
CA GLU A 63 -8.61 -10.89 -16.45
C GLU A 63 -8.41 -9.37 -16.55
N GLU A 64 -9.15 -8.70 -17.44
CA GLU A 64 -9.27 -7.23 -17.42
C GLU A 64 -10.32 -6.77 -16.41
N MET A 65 -10.01 -5.71 -15.67
CA MET A 65 -10.98 -5.11 -14.77
C MET A 65 -11.00 -3.59 -14.93
N SER A 66 -12.03 -2.96 -14.38
CA SER A 66 -12.02 -1.50 -14.25
C SER A 66 -11.24 -1.06 -13.02
N LEU A 67 -10.59 0.11 -13.10
CA LEU A 67 -9.99 0.75 -11.92
C LEU A 67 -11.03 1.00 -10.83
N GLN A 68 -12.29 1.30 -11.20
CA GLN A 68 -13.34 1.58 -10.24
C GLN A 68 -13.68 0.37 -9.38
N GLU A 69 -13.68 -0.84 -9.94
CA GLU A 69 -13.93 -2.07 -9.19
C GLU A 69 -12.80 -2.33 -8.19
N VAL A 70 -11.54 -2.33 -8.66
CA VAL A 70 -10.41 -2.62 -7.78
C VAL A 70 -10.19 -1.55 -6.71
N SER A 71 -10.46 -0.28 -7.01
CA SER A 71 -10.28 0.83 -6.06
C SER A 71 -11.19 0.74 -4.84
N LYS A 72 -12.23 -0.11 -4.86
CA LYS A 72 -13.14 -0.34 -3.73
C LYS A 72 -12.70 -1.47 -2.81
N ARG A 73 -11.65 -2.22 -3.16
CA ARG A 73 -11.17 -3.35 -2.36
C ARG A 73 -10.67 -2.84 -1.01
N ALA A 74 -11.07 -3.54 0.05
CA ALA A 74 -10.62 -3.27 1.41
C ALA A 74 -9.13 -3.62 1.54
N VAL A 75 -8.39 -2.78 2.25
CA VAL A 75 -7.03 -3.07 2.69
C VAL A 75 -7.15 -3.50 4.15
N THR A 76 -6.68 -4.70 4.45
CA THR A 76 -6.71 -5.28 5.79
C THR A 76 -5.28 -5.49 6.24
N TRP A 77 -4.96 -4.96 7.41
CA TRP A 77 -3.67 -5.12 8.05
C TRP A 77 -3.76 -6.18 9.13
N ASN A 78 -2.77 -7.06 9.19
CA ASN A 78 -2.45 -7.77 10.40
C ASN A 78 -1.62 -6.83 11.28
N VAL A 79 -2.04 -6.64 12.53
CA VAL A 79 -1.29 -5.91 13.55
C VAL A 79 -1.21 -6.82 14.77
N PHE A 80 -0.08 -7.52 14.95
CA PHE A 80 0.10 -8.51 16.02
C PHE A 80 -1.06 -9.52 16.15
N GLY A 81 -1.54 -10.03 15.01
CA GLY A 81 -2.66 -10.98 14.96
C GLY A 81 -4.06 -10.36 14.97
N THR A 82 -4.17 -9.04 15.16
CA THR A 82 -5.43 -8.30 15.04
C THR A 82 -5.63 -7.82 13.61
N GLU A 83 -6.79 -8.09 13.02
CA GLU A 83 -7.14 -7.55 11.70
C GLU A 83 -7.69 -6.13 11.82
N VAL A 84 -7.13 -5.21 11.02
CA VAL A 84 -7.50 -3.79 11.02
C VAL A 84 -7.73 -3.34 9.58
N GLU A 85 -8.96 -2.91 9.27
CA GLU A 85 -9.29 -2.36 7.96
C GLU A 85 -8.89 -0.88 7.86
N GLY A 86 -8.15 -0.53 6.79
CA GLY A 86 -7.74 0.84 6.50
C GLY A 86 -6.71 0.91 5.38
N ASP A 87 -6.81 1.94 4.52
CA ASP A 87 -5.87 2.11 3.39
C ASP A 87 -4.44 2.31 3.85
N ASN A 88 -4.26 2.99 4.99
CA ASN A 88 -3.00 3.23 5.66
C ASN A 88 -3.16 3.03 7.18
N LEU A 89 -2.05 2.80 7.88
CA LEU A 89 -2.02 2.70 9.34
C LEU A 89 -1.17 3.79 9.97
N PHE A 90 -1.64 4.35 11.07
CA PHE A 90 -0.80 5.13 11.99
C PHE A 90 -0.70 4.39 13.31
N ILE A 91 0.51 3.98 13.67
CA ILE A 91 0.79 3.27 14.90
C ILE A 91 1.32 4.26 15.94
N VAL A 92 0.62 4.37 17.06
CA VAL A 92 1.15 4.96 18.29
C VAL A 92 1.92 3.87 19.03
N ASN A 93 3.25 3.89 18.92
CA ASN A 93 4.14 2.91 19.52
C ASN A 93 4.56 3.34 20.94
N GLU A 94 4.15 2.57 21.95
CA GLU A 94 4.43 2.85 23.37
C GLU A 94 5.54 1.97 23.96
N GLY A 95 6.40 1.41 23.11
CA GLY A 95 7.64 0.75 23.53
C GLY A 95 7.87 -0.64 22.97
N VAL A 96 7.25 -0.96 21.83
CA VAL A 96 7.59 -2.12 21.00
C VAL A 96 8.79 -1.77 20.12
N SER A 97 9.69 -2.72 19.87
CA SER A 97 10.82 -2.49 18.97
C SER A 97 10.33 -2.29 17.52
N TYR A 98 11.06 -1.52 16.70
CA TYR A 98 10.68 -1.36 15.30
C TYR A 98 10.76 -2.68 14.53
N GLU A 99 11.74 -3.53 14.85
CA GLU A 99 11.88 -4.87 14.27
C GLU A 99 10.65 -5.75 14.53
N ASP A 100 10.19 -5.81 15.79
CA ASP A 100 8.95 -6.51 16.13
C ASP A 100 7.75 -5.98 15.35
N ILE A 101 7.65 -4.66 15.16
CA ILE A 101 6.56 -4.06 14.38
C ILE A 101 6.66 -4.48 12.91
N TRP A 102 7.85 -4.47 12.32
CA TRP A 102 8.05 -4.85 10.92
C TRP A 102 7.67 -6.31 10.65
N ASP A 103 7.96 -7.20 11.58
CA ASP A 103 7.67 -8.63 11.45
C ASP A 103 6.18 -8.97 11.67
N ASN A 104 5.44 -8.10 12.38
CA ASN A 104 4.07 -8.38 12.83
C ASN A 104 3.03 -7.37 12.34
N VAL A 105 3.44 -6.41 11.49
CA VAL A 105 2.53 -5.44 10.88
C VAL A 105 2.68 -5.45 9.37
N TYR A 106 1.70 -6.04 8.69
CA TYR A 106 1.70 -6.16 7.24
C TYR A 106 0.27 -6.15 6.69
N PRO A 107 0.04 -5.52 5.52
CA PRO A 107 -1.25 -5.58 4.85
C PRO A 107 -1.39 -6.85 4.03
N ASN A 108 -2.63 -7.18 3.66
CA ASN A 108 -2.96 -8.15 2.61
C ASN A 108 -2.64 -7.59 1.21
N ARG A 109 -1.40 -7.14 0.99
CA ARG A 109 -0.91 -6.52 -0.24
C ARG A 109 0.53 -6.91 -0.50
N ALA A 110 0.88 -7.00 -1.79
CA ALA A 110 2.21 -7.42 -2.22
C ALA A 110 3.32 -6.40 -1.89
N LYS A 111 2.96 -5.11 -1.71
CA LYS A 111 3.87 -4.03 -1.35
C LYS A 111 3.26 -3.15 -0.27
N SER A 112 4.07 -2.79 0.71
CA SER A 112 3.76 -1.82 1.76
C SER A 112 4.97 -0.95 2.05
N PHE A 113 4.75 0.17 2.74
CA PHE A 113 5.79 1.13 3.08
C PHE A 113 5.76 1.40 4.57
N VAL A 114 6.90 1.25 5.24
CA VAL A 114 7.02 1.52 6.66
C VAL A 114 7.83 2.79 6.89
N ILE A 115 7.21 3.77 7.53
CA ILE A 115 7.81 5.09 7.79
C ILE A 115 7.95 5.29 9.30
N ASN A 116 9.18 5.37 9.78
CA ASN A 116 9.47 5.62 11.19
C ASN A 116 9.44 7.13 11.47
N ASP A 117 8.63 7.54 12.45
CA ASP A 117 8.50 8.92 12.95
C ASP A 117 8.15 9.97 11.87
N GLY A 118 7.55 9.56 10.75
CA GLY A 118 7.08 10.46 9.67
C GLY A 118 5.80 11.25 9.99
N ASP A 119 5.44 12.19 9.13
CA ASP A 119 4.15 12.89 9.18
C ASP A 119 3.11 12.18 8.28
N PRO A 120 2.04 11.58 8.84
CA PRO A 120 0.98 10.93 8.05
C PRO A 120 0.34 11.83 6.98
N LYS A 121 0.37 13.16 7.14
CA LYS A 121 -0.18 14.11 6.16
C LYS A 121 0.53 14.04 4.81
N GLU A 122 1.81 13.69 4.78
CA GLU A 122 2.59 13.55 3.54
C GLU A 122 2.18 12.32 2.71
N TYR A 123 1.54 11.34 3.36
CA TYR A 123 1.22 10.04 2.78
C TYR A 123 -0.29 9.83 2.61
N GLY A 124 -1.11 10.86 2.81
CA GLY A 124 -2.57 10.74 2.78
C GLY A 124 -3.14 10.24 1.44
N GLU A 125 -2.45 10.52 0.34
CA GLU A 125 -2.81 10.06 -1.03
C GLU A 125 -2.16 8.72 -1.41
N TRP A 126 -1.30 8.16 -0.55
CA TRP A 126 -0.65 6.87 -0.76
C TRP A 126 -1.58 5.76 -0.24
N CYS A 127 -1.21 4.52 -0.54
CA CYS A 127 -1.89 3.35 0.01
C CYS A 127 -0.85 2.33 0.48
N CYS A 128 -1.23 1.55 1.48
CA CYS A 128 -0.41 0.51 2.10
C CYS A 128 0.80 1.09 2.84
N VAL A 129 0.64 2.30 3.39
CA VAL A 129 1.65 2.96 4.22
C VAL A 129 1.32 2.73 5.68
N VAL A 130 2.32 2.35 6.46
CA VAL A 130 2.27 2.40 7.92
C VAL A 130 3.27 3.43 8.43
N VAL A 131 2.77 4.40 9.19
CA VAL A 131 3.60 5.41 9.87
C VAL A 131 3.64 5.05 11.35
N ILE A 132 4.84 4.84 11.88
CA ILE A 132 5.06 4.46 13.28
C ILE A 132 5.53 5.70 14.05
N GLY A 133 4.67 6.24 14.91
CA GLY A 133 4.96 7.41 15.73
C GLY A 133 5.03 7.08 17.22
N LYS A 134 5.92 7.77 17.95
CA LYS A 134 6.00 7.67 19.42
C LYS A 134 4.92 8.46 20.17
N LYS A 135 4.13 9.27 19.47
CA LYS A 135 3.12 10.16 20.05
C LYS A 135 1.87 10.15 19.21
N ASP A 136 0.73 10.11 19.90
CA ASP A 136 -0.58 10.29 19.29
C ASP A 136 -0.69 11.68 18.62
N ARG A 137 -1.42 11.73 17.50
CA ARG A 137 -1.71 12.92 16.70
C ARG A 137 -2.90 12.69 15.78
N GLU A 138 -3.50 13.77 15.28
CA GLU A 138 -4.48 13.67 14.20
C GLU A 138 -3.85 13.14 12.90
N VAL A 139 -4.63 12.36 12.16
CA VAL A 139 -4.18 11.71 10.92
C VAL A 139 -5.20 11.92 9.80
N PRO A 140 -4.79 11.89 8.51
CA PRO A 140 -5.72 11.97 7.39
C PRO A 140 -6.77 10.84 7.42
N ALA A 141 -7.91 11.05 6.78
CA ALA A 141 -9.00 10.08 6.74
C ALA A 141 -8.64 8.72 6.11
N SER A 142 -7.58 8.66 5.30
CA SER A 142 -7.07 7.40 4.74
C SER A 142 -6.29 6.55 5.74
N PHE A 143 -5.95 7.10 6.90
CA PHE A 143 -5.23 6.40 7.96
C PHE A 143 -6.21 5.88 9.01
N LYS A 144 -6.12 4.58 9.32
CA LYS A 144 -6.65 4.02 10.56
C LYS A 144 -5.59 4.12 11.65
N LYS A 145 -5.96 4.65 12.81
CA LYS A 145 -5.06 4.78 13.95
C LYS A 145 -5.17 3.57 14.85
N VAL A 146 -4.02 3.06 15.29
CA VAL A 146 -3.91 2.00 16.29
C VAL A 146 -2.85 2.36 17.33
N ARG A 147 -3.06 1.94 18.57
CA ARG A 147 -2.05 2.03 19.64
C ARG A 147 -1.54 0.63 19.94
N ILE A 148 -0.22 0.52 20.11
CA ILE A 148 0.44 -0.74 20.47
C ILE A 148 1.30 -0.50 21.71
N ASN A 149 0.98 -1.22 22.78
CA ASN A 149 1.70 -1.12 24.04
C ASN A 149 2.86 -2.12 24.12
N ARG A 150 3.68 -2.05 25.17
CA ARG A 150 4.84 -2.96 25.37
C ARG A 150 4.47 -4.43 25.46
N GLU A 151 3.24 -4.74 25.83
CA GLU A 151 2.71 -6.10 25.90
C GLU A 151 2.22 -6.60 24.52
N LYS A 152 2.40 -5.79 23.47
CA LYS A 152 1.96 -6.06 22.09
C LYS A 152 0.44 -6.15 21.95
N THR A 153 -0.29 -5.56 22.90
CA THR A 153 -1.75 -5.41 22.82
C THR A 153 -2.09 -4.29 21.85
N VAL A 154 -3.06 -4.55 20.96
CA VAL A 154 -3.51 -3.62 19.93
C VAL A 154 -4.84 -3.02 20.31
N GLU A 155 -4.90 -1.68 20.32
CA GLU A 155 -6.13 -0.91 20.48
C GLU A 155 -6.40 -0.16 19.17
N VAL A 156 -7.54 -0.45 18.53
CA VAL A 156 -7.97 0.30 17.35
C VAL A 156 -8.69 1.57 17.82
N CYS A 157 -8.16 2.73 17.44
CA CYS A 157 -8.76 4.01 17.81
C CYS A 157 -9.91 4.34 16.85
N GLU A 158 -10.99 4.90 17.38
CA GLU A 158 -12.12 5.42 16.60
C GLU A 158 -11.74 6.67 15.80
#